data_AF-A0A0K2SHW5-F1
#
_entry.id   AF-A0A0K2SHW5-F1
#
_cell.length_a   1.000
_cell.length_b   1.000
_cell.length_c   1.000
_cell.angle_alpha   90.00
_cell.angle_beta   90.00
_cell.angle_gamma   90.00
#
_symmetry.space_group_name_H-M   'P 1'
#
loop_
_entity.id
_entity.type
_entity.pdbx_description
1 polymer ?
#
loop_
_entity_poly.entity_id
_entity_poly.type
_entity_poly.pdbx_seq_one_letter_code
_entity_poly.pdbx_strand_id
1 'polypeptide(L)'
;MGNVRPGGGSAIGEAGELNQKKLHVLYQVGAHLHQNPLATFVVGLLAGVVDRVHFVRETRGAPIAIEFAVGRAQLWPAGPLRVRARGLEMGDPMSLGSAIALGTDPVCVRIQGSGLEDDEAFQELLVESYEEVAAEGVTPEEKREHRAEALRQQIDQALKIYHECTVMLEEGDPARRSELESYLKIAREELRQASRELHALEEELAQAEQRS
;
A
#
# COMPACT_ATOMS: atom_id res chain seq x y z
N MET A 1 -54.03 -6.85 3.51
CA MET A 1 -52.97 -5.90 3.15
C MET A 1 -51.72 -6.28 3.94
N GLY A 2 -50.89 -7.14 3.36
CA GLY A 2 -49.65 -7.64 3.98
C GLY A 2 -48.46 -7.03 3.25
N ASN A 3 -47.63 -6.32 3.99
CA ASN A 3 -46.46 -5.59 3.52
C ASN A 3 -45.30 -6.58 3.32
N VAL A 4 -44.84 -6.77 2.08
CA VAL A 4 -43.62 -7.55 1.78
C VAL A 4 -42.51 -6.56 1.45
N ARG A 5 -41.53 -6.44 2.34
CA ARG A 5 -40.27 -5.74 2.07
C ARG A 5 -39.35 -6.65 1.23
N PRO A 6 -38.78 -6.20 0.10
CA PRO A 6 -37.61 -6.82 -0.50
C PRO A 6 -36.36 -6.03 -0.06
N GLY A 7 -35.35 -6.71 0.49
CA GLY A 7 -34.09 -6.05 0.84
C GLY A 7 -33.19 -6.91 1.71
N GLY A 8 -32.48 -7.86 1.09
CA GLY A 8 -31.47 -8.65 1.78
C GLY A 8 -30.53 -9.47 0.89
N GLY A 9 -30.53 -9.25 -0.44
CA GLY A 9 -29.85 -10.13 -1.40
C GLY A 9 -28.51 -9.64 -1.98
N SER A 10 -28.10 -8.38 -1.80
CA SER A 10 -26.97 -7.80 -2.59
C SER A 10 -25.59 -7.98 -1.96
N ALA A 11 -25.47 -7.84 -0.63
CA ALA A 11 -24.16 -7.77 0.04
C ALA A 11 -23.32 -9.06 -0.01
N ILE A 12 -23.98 -10.23 -0.09
CA ILE A 12 -23.29 -11.54 -0.16
C ILE A 12 -22.72 -11.77 -1.57
N GLY A 13 -23.35 -11.22 -2.62
CA GLY A 13 -22.86 -11.30 -4.00
C GLY A 13 -21.65 -10.40 -4.23
N GLU A 14 -21.72 -9.16 -3.73
CA GLU A 14 -20.66 -8.15 -3.90
C GLU A 14 -19.34 -8.55 -3.22
N ALA A 15 -19.40 -9.13 -2.01
CA ALA A 15 -18.20 -9.62 -1.32
C ALA A 15 -17.56 -10.83 -2.04
N GLY A 16 -18.38 -11.70 -2.66
CA GLY A 16 -17.90 -12.83 -3.45
C GLY A 16 -17.19 -12.39 -4.73
N GLU A 17 -17.75 -11.40 -5.42
CA GLU A 17 -17.16 -10.83 -6.63
C GLU A 17 -15.85 -10.10 -6.34
N LEU A 18 -15.79 -9.32 -5.25
CA LEU A 18 -14.57 -8.66 -4.79
C LEU A 18 -13.45 -9.68 -4.47
N ASN A 19 -13.76 -10.75 -3.75
CA ASN A 19 -12.79 -11.79 -3.43
C ASN A 19 -12.30 -12.52 -4.68
N GLN A 20 -13.17 -12.70 -5.68
CA GLN A 20 -12.77 -13.30 -6.95
C GLN A 20 -11.79 -12.40 -7.72
N LYS A 21 -11.99 -11.08 -7.71
CA LYS A 21 -11.02 -10.11 -8.27
C LYS A 21 -9.69 -10.15 -7.51
N LYS A 22 -9.73 -10.19 -6.17
CA LYS A 22 -8.51 -10.31 -5.35
C LYS A 22 -7.72 -11.59 -5.66
N LEU A 23 -8.41 -12.73 -5.79
CA LEU A 23 -7.79 -13.99 -6.19
C LEU A 23 -7.16 -13.90 -7.58
N HIS A 24 -7.82 -13.24 -8.54
CA HIS A 24 -7.28 -13.01 -9.88
C HIS A 24 -5.93 -12.30 -9.82
N VAL A 25 -5.85 -11.18 -9.09
CA VAL A 25 -4.60 -10.43 -8.89
C VAL A 25 -3.54 -11.29 -8.21
N LEU A 26 -3.88 -12.03 -7.14
CA LEU A 26 -2.92 -12.91 -6.45
C LEU A 26 -2.34 -13.98 -7.38
N TYR A 27 -3.15 -14.56 -8.27
CA TYR A 27 -2.68 -15.54 -9.24
C TYR A 27 -1.79 -14.93 -10.32
N GLN A 28 -2.11 -13.72 -10.79
CA GLN A 28 -1.23 -12.98 -11.70
C GLN A 28 0.13 -12.71 -11.03
N VAL A 29 0.15 -12.25 -9.77
CA VAL A 29 1.39 -12.05 -9.01
C VAL A 29 2.17 -13.37 -8.90
N GLY A 30 1.50 -14.46 -8.49
CA GLY A 30 2.09 -15.79 -8.42
C GLY A 30 2.75 -16.25 -9.71
N ALA A 31 2.10 -15.99 -10.85
CA ALA A 31 2.64 -16.29 -12.17
C ALA A 31 3.90 -15.49 -12.51
N HIS A 32 4.17 -14.36 -11.87
CA HIS A 32 5.39 -13.58 -12.11
C HIS A 32 6.51 -13.82 -11.08
N LEU A 33 6.25 -14.57 -10.00
CA LEU A 33 7.21 -14.87 -8.93
C LEU A 33 8.09 -16.10 -9.20
N HIS A 34 8.27 -16.48 -10.48
CA HIS A 34 9.01 -17.66 -10.91
C HIS A 34 10.28 -17.87 -10.07
N GLN A 35 10.42 -19.06 -9.47
CA GLN A 35 11.60 -19.57 -8.74
C GLN A 35 11.69 -19.30 -7.22
N ASN A 36 10.66 -18.75 -6.53
CA ASN A 36 10.66 -18.67 -5.07
C ASN A 36 9.57 -19.56 -4.40
N PRO A 37 9.95 -20.70 -3.76
CA PRO A 37 9.01 -21.58 -3.07
C PRO A 37 8.26 -20.91 -1.91
N LEU A 38 8.94 -20.02 -1.17
CA LEU A 38 8.32 -19.26 -0.08
C LEU A 38 7.28 -18.28 -0.63
N ALA A 39 7.57 -17.58 -1.72
CA ALA A 39 6.61 -16.67 -2.34
C ALA A 39 5.37 -17.42 -2.87
N THR A 40 5.57 -18.61 -3.44
CA THR A 40 4.47 -19.49 -3.87
C THR A 40 3.61 -19.94 -2.69
N PHE A 41 4.25 -20.33 -1.57
CA PHE A 41 3.55 -20.66 -0.33
C PHE A 41 2.72 -19.47 0.19
N VAL A 42 3.30 -18.26 0.21
CA VAL A 42 2.60 -17.05 0.67
C VAL A 42 1.41 -16.72 -0.24
N VAL A 43 1.53 -16.83 -1.55
CA VAL A 43 0.39 -16.64 -2.47
C VAL A 43 -0.73 -17.65 -2.17
N GLY A 44 -0.39 -18.93 -1.95
CA GLY A 44 -1.37 -19.95 -1.58
C GLY A 44 -2.03 -19.67 -0.23
N LEU A 45 -1.26 -19.20 0.76
CA LEU A 45 -1.76 -18.80 2.07
C LEU A 45 -2.73 -17.61 1.96
N LEU A 46 -2.38 -16.58 1.19
CA LEU A 46 -3.22 -15.41 0.96
C LEU A 46 -4.52 -15.75 0.24
N ALA A 47 -4.47 -16.68 -0.72
CA ALA A 47 -5.68 -17.17 -1.37
C ALA A 47 -6.65 -17.85 -0.39
N GLY A 48 -6.13 -18.47 0.67
CA GLY A 48 -6.92 -19.09 1.74
C GLY A 48 -7.55 -18.10 2.73
N VAL A 49 -7.06 -16.86 2.79
CA VAL A 49 -7.57 -15.78 3.66
C VAL A 49 -7.92 -14.51 2.87
N VAL A 50 -8.38 -14.69 1.63
CA VAL A 50 -8.54 -13.59 0.65
C VAL A 50 -9.51 -12.50 1.12
N ASP A 51 -10.46 -12.86 1.97
CA ASP A 51 -11.40 -11.95 2.62
C ASP A 51 -10.67 -10.86 3.43
N ARG A 52 -9.53 -11.20 4.02
CA ARG A 52 -8.70 -10.31 4.84
C ARG A 52 -7.55 -9.66 4.07
N VAL A 53 -7.40 -9.95 2.79
CA VAL A 53 -6.32 -9.42 1.96
C VAL A 53 -6.73 -8.05 1.41
N HIS A 54 -5.87 -7.05 1.59
CA HIS A 54 -6.04 -5.70 1.06
C HIS A 54 -4.78 -5.31 0.28
N PHE A 55 -4.96 -4.88 -0.97
CA PHE A 55 -3.84 -4.40 -1.77
C PHE A 55 -3.58 -2.93 -1.44
N VAL A 56 -2.35 -2.62 -1.04
CA VAL A 56 -1.99 -1.28 -0.54
C VAL A 56 -0.76 -0.72 -1.25
N ARG A 57 -0.68 0.60 -1.41
CA ARG A 57 0.56 1.27 -1.84
C ARG A 57 1.59 1.35 -0.71
N GLU A 58 1.13 1.60 0.51
CA GLU A 58 1.97 1.64 1.71
C GLU A 58 1.51 0.66 2.79
N THR A 59 2.47 -0.08 3.36
CA THR A 59 2.23 -1.14 4.36
C THR A 59 2.54 -0.68 5.79
N ARG A 60 3.00 0.56 5.97
CA ARG A 60 3.32 1.14 7.27
C ARG A 60 2.13 1.02 8.23
N GLY A 61 2.42 0.59 9.47
CA GLY A 61 1.41 0.43 10.52
C GLY A 61 0.56 -0.83 10.41
N ALA A 62 0.63 -1.59 9.31
CA ALA A 62 -0.15 -2.81 9.15
C ALA A 62 0.28 -3.89 10.18
N PRO A 63 -0.68 -4.57 10.82
CA PRO A 63 -0.40 -5.72 11.70
C PRO A 63 0.30 -6.84 10.95
N ILE A 64 -0.07 -7.06 9.69
CA ILE A 64 0.55 -8.01 8.78
C ILE A 64 0.79 -7.30 7.45
N ALA A 65 2.05 -7.21 7.04
CA ALA A 65 2.49 -6.59 5.80
C ALA A 65 3.25 -7.60 4.94
N ILE A 66 2.87 -7.72 3.68
CA ILE A 66 3.51 -8.59 2.70
C ILE A 66 3.88 -7.75 1.50
N GLU A 67 5.13 -7.81 1.08
CA GLU A 67 5.64 -7.09 -0.07
C GLU A 67 6.21 -8.07 -1.08
N PHE A 68 5.63 -8.07 -2.27
CA PHE A 68 6.16 -8.80 -3.41
C PHE A 68 6.95 -7.87 -4.31
N ALA A 69 8.19 -8.24 -4.63
CA ALA A 69 8.94 -7.62 -5.71
C ALA A 69 8.91 -8.53 -6.94
N VAL A 70 8.48 -7.97 -8.06
CA VAL A 70 8.26 -8.68 -9.31
C VAL A 70 9.13 -8.06 -10.41
N GLY A 71 9.56 -8.87 -11.39
CA GLY A 71 10.30 -8.39 -12.55
C GLY A 71 11.61 -7.67 -12.17
N ARG A 72 11.84 -6.47 -12.73
CA ARG A 72 13.08 -5.70 -12.49
C ARG A 72 13.20 -5.19 -11.05
N ALA A 73 12.12 -5.12 -10.29
CA ALA A 73 12.16 -4.70 -8.88
C ALA A 73 12.81 -5.75 -7.96
N GLN A 74 12.95 -7.02 -8.41
CA GLN A 74 13.66 -8.06 -7.66
C GLN A 74 15.16 -7.80 -7.49
N LEU A 75 15.74 -6.86 -8.25
CA LEU A 75 17.16 -6.53 -8.23
C LEU A 75 17.55 -5.54 -7.11
N TRP A 76 16.57 -4.97 -6.39
CA TRP A 76 16.80 -4.06 -5.25
C TRP A 76 17.03 -4.89 -3.95
N PRO A 77 17.82 -4.42 -2.95
CA PRO A 77 18.56 -5.27 -2.01
C PRO A 77 17.73 -6.12 -1.01
N ALA A 78 16.40 -6.14 -1.12
CA ALA A 78 15.52 -6.78 -0.16
C ALA A 78 14.85 -8.08 -0.63
N GLY A 79 15.21 -8.57 -1.82
CA GLY A 79 14.73 -9.85 -2.34
C GLY A 79 13.29 -9.82 -2.86
N PRO A 80 12.81 -10.95 -3.41
CA PRO A 80 11.52 -11.03 -4.11
C PRO A 80 10.29 -11.00 -3.19
N LEU A 81 10.48 -11.19 -1.88
CA LEU A 81 9.43 -11.23 -0.88
C LEU A 81 9.96 -10.66 0.44
N ARG A 82 9.22 -9.72 1.01
CA ARG A 82 9.35 -9.31 2.41
C ARG A 82 8.05 -9.53 3.14
N VAL A 83 8.16 -10.00 4.37
CA VAL A 83 7.00 -10.27 5.22
C VAL A 83 7.27 -9.68 6.58
N ARG A 84 6.31 -8.93 7.10
CA ARG A 84 6.36 -8.35 8.43
C ARG A 84 5.08 -8.65 9.19
N ALA A 85 5.21 -9.07 10.44
CA ALA A 85 4.10 -9.25 11.36
C ALA A 85 4.40 -8.44 12.63
N ARG A 86 3.49 -7.53 13.01
CA ARG A 86 3.62 -6.63 14.17
C ARG A 86 4.94 -5.86 14.18
N GLY A 87 5.39 -5.41 13.00
CA GLY A 87 6.63 -4.68 12.81
C GLY A 87 7.90 -5.54 12.78
N LEU A 88 7.82 -6.85 13.01
CA LEU A 88 8.96 -7.78 12.95
C LEU A 88 9.04 -8.44 11.58
N GLU A 89 10.23 -8.46 10.98
CA GLU A 89 10.46 -9.17 9.72
C GLU A 89 10.48 -10.69 9.96
N MET A 90 9.68 -11.40 9.15
CA MET A 90 9.42 -12.82 9.28
C MET A 90 10.18 -13.55 8.17
N GLY A 91 11.25 -14.26 8.55
CA GLY A 91 12.01 -15.12 7.62
C GLY A 91 11.49 -16.56 7.52
N ASP A 92 10.67 -17.00 8.48
CA ASP A 92 10.21 -18.39 8.59
C ASP A 92 8.75 -18.59 8.10
N PRO A 93 8.51 -19.48 7.12
CA PRO A 93 7.18 -19.74 6.57
C PRO A 93 6.16 -20.26 7.58
N MET A 94 6.58 -21.06 8.57
CA MET A 94 5.65 -21.67 9.54
C MET A 94 5.11 -20.64 10.53
N SER A 95 5.99 -19.75 10.98
CA SER A 95 5.67 -18.64 11.87
C SER A 95 4.74 -17.64 11.17
N LEU A 96 4.99 -17.39 9.87
CA LEU A 96 4.09 -16.59 9.03
C LEU A 96 2.71 -17.25 8.86
N GLY A 97 2.69 -18.54 8.50
CA GLY A 97 1.45 -19.30 8.35
C GLY A 97 0.60 -19.24 9.61
N SER A 98 1.23 -19.38 10.77
CA SER A 98 0.56 -19.30 12.07
C SER A 98 0.02 -17.88 12.36
N ALA A 99 0.81 -16.84 12.09
CA ALA A 99 0.40 -15.45 12.31
C ALA A 99 -0.81 -15.06 11.44
N ILE A 100 -0.85 -15.53 10.19
CA ILE A 100 -1.95 -15.23 9.26
C ILE A 100 -3.17 -16.11 9.56
N ALA A 101 -2.99 -17.43 9.71
CA ALA A 101 -4.11 -18.36 9.83
C ALA A 101 -4.85 -18.27 11.17
N LEU A 102 -4.14 -17.96 12.26
CA LEU A 102 -4.73 -17.87 13.60
C LEU A 102 -5.20 -16.45 13.97
N GLY A 103 -4.72 -15.44 13.25
CA GLY A 103 -5.12 -14.05 13.46
C GLY A 103 -6.42 -13.70 12.74
N THR A 104 -7.06 -12.62 13.16
CA THR A 104 -8.17 -11.97 12.44
C THR A 104 -7.75 -10.65 11.80
N ASP A 105 -6.50 -10.23 12.01
CA ASP A 105 -5.98 -8.96 11.54
C ASP A 105 -6.00 -8.87 10.00
N PRO A 106 -6.21 -7.68 9.42
CA PRO A 106 -6.12 -7.49 7.98
C PRO A 106 -4.67 -7.72 7.50
N VAL A 107 -4.56 -8.26 6.28
CA VAL A 107 -3.29 -8.56 5.63
C VAL A 107 -3.08 -7.56 4.50
N CYS A 108 -2.17 -6.62 4.70
CA CYS A 108 -1.83 -5.61 3.71
C CYS A 108 -0.77 -6.13 2.75
N VAL A 109 -1.07 -6.13 1.45
CA VAL A 109 -0.22 -6.66 0.39
C VAL A 109 0.20 -5.53 -0.53
N ARG A 110 1.50 -5.31 -0.65
CA ARG A 110 2.09 -4.39 -1.62
C ARG A 110 2.80 -5.18 -2.71
N ILE A 111 2.62 -4.76 -3.96
CA ILE A 111 3.29 -5.37 -5.11
C ILE A 111 4.12 -4.30 -5.80
N GLN A 112 5.40 -4.60 -6.03
CA GLN A 112 6.37 -3.70 -6.66
C GLN A 112 6.83 -4.29 -8.00
N GLY A 113 6.79 -3.48 -9.08
CA GLY A 113 7.48 -3.78 -10.34
C GLY A 113 6.86 -4.84 -11.24
N SER A 114 5.55 -5.10 -11.11
CA SER A 114 4.86 -6.21 -11.79
C SER A 114 4.23 -5.86 -13.15
N GLY A 115 4.21 -4.59 -13.56
CA GLY A 115 3.37 -4.16 -14.69
C GLY A 115 1.86 -4.29 -14.41
N LEU A 116 1.47 -4.76 -13.21
CA LEU A 116 0.07 -4.78 -12.74
C LEU A 116 -0.45 -3.36 -12.49
N GLU A 117 0.41 -2.35 -12.51
CA GLU A 117 -0.02 -0.94 -12.49
C GLU A 117 -0.95 -0.61 -13.68
N ASP A 118 -0.84 -1.34 -14.79
CA ASP A 118 -1.73 -1.20 -15.95
C ASP A 118 -2.96 -2.14 -15.89
N ASP A 119 -3.07 -3.00 -14.87
CA ASP A 119 -4.19 -3.92 -14.70
C ASP A 119 -5.37 -3.23 -14.01
N GLU A 120 -6.50 -3.14 -14.71
CA GLU A 120 -7.72 -2.48 -14.25
C GLU A 120 -8.27 -3.11 -12.97
N ALA A 121 -8.23 -4.44 -12.84
CA ALA A 121 -8.70 -5.14 -11.66
C ALA A 121 -7.79 -4.89 -10.45
N PHE A 122 -6.49 -4.68 -10.67
CA PHE A 122 -5.58 -4.29 -9.59
C PHE A 122 -5.83 -2.85 -9.12
N GLN A 123 -5.99 -1.90 -10.05
CA GLN A 123 -6.24 -0.50 -9.71
C GLN A 123 -7.55 -0.30 -8.95
N GLU A 124 -8.60 -1.07 -9.30
CA GLU A 124 -9.87 -1.04 -8.56
C GLU A 124 -9.76 -1.52 -7.10
N LEU A 125 -8.81 -2.40 -6.80
CA LEU A 125 -8.63 -3.01 -5.48
C LEU A 125 -7.57 -2.30 -4.62
N LEU A 126 -6.80 -1.40 -5.22
CA LEU A 126 -5.67 -0.75 -4.61
C LEU A 126 -6.12 0.40 -3.71
N VAL A 127 -5.73 0.35 -2.45
CA VAL A 127 -5.92 1.45 -1.48
C VAL A 127 -4.57 2.06 -1.11
N GLU A 128 -4.57 3.26 -0.55
CA GLU A 128 -3.31 4.00 -0.34
C GLU A 128 -2.52 3.42 0.84
N SER A 129 -3.19 3.08 1.95
CA SER A 129 -2.52 2.62 3.17
C SER A 129 -3.37 1.71 4.04
N TYR A 130 -2.73 1.11 5.05
CA TYR A 130 -3.42 0.39 6.12
C TYR A 130 -4.42 1.27 6.89
N GLU A 131 -4.18 2.57 7.03
CA GLU A 131 -5.11 3.46 7.75
C GLU A 131 -6.46 3.52 7.04
N GLU A 132 -6.47 3.50 5.71
CA GLU A 132 -7.70 3.45 4.91
C GLU A 132 -8.45 2.11 5.07
N VAL A 133 -7.71 1.01 5.21
CA VAL A 133 -8.25 -0.32 5.53
C VAL A 133 -8.82 -0.37 6.94
N ALA A 134 -8.14 0.25 7.91
CA ALA A 134 -8.55 0.29 9.31
C ALA A 134 -9.72 1.27 9.55
N ALA A 135 -9.94 2.22 8.63
CA ALA A 135 -10.97 3.26 8.71
C ALA A 135 -12.39 2.78 8.35
N GLU A 136 -12.70 1.47 8.41
CA GLU A 136 -14.09 0.99 8.38
C GLU A 136 -14.86 1.58 9.57
N GLY A 137 -15.61 2.67 9.30
CA GLY A 137 -16.37 3.44 10.31
C GLY A 137 -16.10 4.95 10.34
N VAL A 138 -15.12 5.44 9.58
CA VAL A 138 -14.74 6.87 9.51
C VAL A 138 -15.43 7.56 8.34
N THR A 139 -15.97 8.76 8.56
CA THR A 139 -16.73 9.50 7.54
C THR A 139 -15.84 9.93 6.36
N PRO A 140 -16.39 10.16 5.15
CA PRO A 140 -15.61 10.59 3.98
C PRO A 140 -14.81 11.87 4.19
N GLU A 141 -15.24 12.72 5.12
CA GLU A 141 -14.63 14.00 5.45
C GLU A 141 -13.40 13.81 6.34
N GLU A 142 -13.52 13.00 7.39
CA GLU A 142 -12.39 12.57 8.23
C GLU A 142 -11.34 11.78 7.43
N LYS A 143 -11.75 10.99 6.43
CA LYS A 143 -10.81 10.31 5.50
C LYS A 143 -9.98 11.30 4.68
N ARG A 144 -10.56 12.42 4.25
CA ARG A 144 -9.85 13.48 3.52
C ARG A 144 -8.90 14.26 4.43
N GLU A 145 -9.31 14.51 5.67
CA GLU A 145 -8.48 15.16 6.67
C GLU A 145 -7.25 14.31 7.05
N HIS A 146 -7.44 13.01 7.28
CA HIS A 146 -6.34 12.06 7.49
C HIS A 146 -5.39 12.00 6.28
N ARG A 147 -5.92 12.05 5.05
CA ARG A 147 -5.11 12.10 3.83
C ARG A 147 -4.28 13.39 3.74
N ALA A 148 -4.86 14.54 4.10
CA ALA A 148 -4.13 15.80 4.16
C ALA A 148 -3.01 15.76 5.21
N GLU A 149 -3.27 15.18 6.39
CA GLU A 149 -2.29 15.00 7.46
C GLU A 149 -1.10 14.11 7.00
N ALA A 150 -1.39 13.00 6.31
CA ALA A 150 -0.37 12.09 5.80
C ALA A 150 0.50 12.76 4.72
N LEU A 151 -0.10 13.56 3.82
CA LEU A 151 0.64 14.32 2.82
C LEU A 151 1.55 15.39 3.44
N ARG A 152 1.09 16.07 4.49
CA ARG A 152 1.93 17.03 5.26
C ARG A 152 3.15 16.33 5.87
N GLN A 153 2.96 15.16 6.47
CA GLN A 153 4.07 14.37 7.02
C GLN A 153 5.06 13.90 5.95
N GLN A 154 4.58 13.53 4.76
CA GLN A 154 5.46 13.19 3.62
C GLN A 154 6.29 14.40 3.17
N ILE A 155 5.68 15.59 3.09
CA ILE A 155 6.39 16.83 2.75
C ILE A 155 7.49 17.14 3.77
N ASP A 156 7.19 17.06 5.07
CA ASP A 156 8.17 17.31 6.13
C ASP A 156 9.35 16.33 6.07
N GLN A 157 9.07 15.06 5.81
CA GLN A 157 10.09 14.04 5.66
C GLN A 157 10.96 14.29 4.42
N ALA A 158 10.35 14.65 3.29
CA ALA A 158 11.07 14.98 2.06
C ALA A 158 11.93 16.25 2.22
N LEU A 159 11.44 17.26 2.95
CA LEU A 159 12.19 18.47 3.30
C LEU A 159 13.39 18.15 4.18
N LYS A 160 13.24 17.22 5.14
CA LYS A 160 14.35 16.78 5.99
C LYS A 160 15.44 16.09 5.17
N ILE A 161 15.07 15.15 4.28
CA ILE A 161 16.02 14.46 3.39
C ILE A 161 16.70 15.47 2.45
N TYR A 162 15.94 16.43 1.90
CA TYR A 162 16.48 17.50 1.08
C TYR A 162 17.53 18.33 1.84
N HIS A 163 17.24 18.70 3.08
CA HIS A 163 18.16 19.48 3.92
C HIS A 163 19.43 18.68 4.25
N GLU A 164 19.30 17.43 4.69
CA GLU A 164 20.43 16.54 5.00
C GLU A 164 21.33 16.33 3.78
N CYS A 165 20.76 16.08 2.59
CA CYS A 165 21.54 15.91 1.36
C CYS A 165 22.23 17.20 0.92
N THR A 166 21.61 18.37 1.16
CA THR A 166 22.21 19.67 0.85
C THR A 166 23.41 19.95 1.75
N VAL A 167 23.28 19.71 3.05
CA VAL A 167 24.38 19.85 4.02
C VAL A 167 25.54 18.92 3.68
N MET A 168 25.27 17.65 3.36
CA MET A 168 26.30 16.68 2.98
C MET A 168 27.03 17.05 1.66
N LEU A 169 26.34 17.73 0.74
CA LEU A 169 26.96 18.27 -0.48
C LEU A 169 27.85 19.49 -0.20
N GLU A 170 27.47 20.33 0.76
CA GLU A 170 28.27 21.49 1.20
C GLU A 170 29.52 21.07 1.98
N GLU A 171 29.46 19.97 2.74
CA GLU A 171 30.60 19.35 3.43
C GLU A 171 31.64 18.72 2.47
N GLY A 172 31.28 18.57 1.18
CA GLY A 172 32.25 18.51 0.09
C GLY A 172 32.91 17.17 -0.20
N ASP A 173 32.31 16.03 0.16
CA ASP A 173 32.83 14.70 -0.25
C ASP A 173 32.64 14.46 -1.76
N PRO A 174 33.71 14.48 -2.58
CA PRO A 174 33.61 14.38 -4.03
C PRO A 174 33.16 12.98 -4.49
N ALA A 175 33.36 11.95 -3.65
CA ALA A 175 33.04 10.57 -4.00
C ALA A 175 31.53 10.28 -3.94
N ARG A 176 30.76 11.05 -3.14
CA ARG A 176 29.32 10.85 -2.92
C ARG A 176 28.43 11.87 -3.63
N ARG A 177 29.04 12.87 -4.27
CA ARG A 177 28.35 14.00 -4.89
C ARG A 177 27.29 13.60 -5.93
N SER A 178 27.64 12.67 -6.82
CA SER A 178 26.73 12.16 -7.87
C SER A 178 25.54 11.38 -7.30
N GLU A 179 25.72 10.72 -6.16
CA GLU A 179 24.68 9.90 -5.53
C GLU A 179 23.70 10.80 -4.75
N LEU A 180 24.22 11.78 -4.02
CA LEU A 180 23.45 12.81 -3.31
C LEU A 180 22.63 13.69 -4.27
N GLU A 181 23.18 14.06 -5.42
CA GLU A 181 22.44 14.79 -6.47
C GLU A 181 21.26 13.98 -7.03
N SER A 182 21.40 12.66 -7.13
CA SER A 182 20.31 11.77 -7.55
C SER A 182 19.21 11.67 -6.49
N TYR A 183 19.57 11.53 -5.22
CA TYR A 183 18.59 11.53 -4.12
C TYR A 183 17.86 12.87 -3.99
N LEU A 184 18.56 14.00 -4.17
CA LEU A 184 17.95 15.33 -4.21
C LEU A 184 16.96 15.50 -5.35
N LYS A 185 17.22 14.89 -6.50
CA LYS A 185 16.30 14.92 -7.64
C LYS A 185 15.01 14.17 -7.33
N ILE A 186 15.11 12.98 -6.73
CA ILE A 186 13.97 12.17 -6.33
C ILE A 186 13.16 12.89 -5.26
N ALA A 187 13.81 13.38 -4.21
CA ALA A 187 13.16 14.12 -3.13
C ALA A 187 12.43 15.38 -3.64
N ARG A 188 13.00 16.10 -4.62
CA ARG A 188 12.34 17.26 -5.25
C ARG A 188 11.10 16.88 -6.06
N GLU A 189 11.13 15.74 -6.73
CA GLU A 189 9.99 15.24 -7.51
C GLU A 189 8.84 14.84 -6.57
N GLU A 190 9.15 14.11 -5.50
CA GLU A 190 8.19 13.72 -4.46
C GLU A 190 7.60 14.95 -3.76
N LEU A 191 8.42 15.94 -3.37
CA LEU A 191 7.94 17.19 -2.78
C LEU A 191 6.95 17.90 -3.69
N ARG A 192 7.25 17.97 -5.00
CA ARG A 192 6.37 18.62 -5.98
C ARG A 192 5.07 17.88 -6.23
N GLN A 193 5.08 16.56 -6.14
CA GLN A 193 3.86 15.75 -6.29
C GLN A 193 2.99 15.87 -5.03
N ALA A 194 3.58 15.60 -3.86
CA ALA A 194 2.87 15.67 -2.58
C ALA A 194 2.29 17.07 -2.30
N SER A 195 3.05 18.15 -2.59
CA SER A 195 2.52 19.51 -2.43
C SER A 195 1.38 19.85 -3.39
N ARG A 196 1.40 19.34 -4.62
CA ARG A 196 0.30 19.57 -5.58
C ARG A 196 -0.97 18.85 -5.16
N GLU A 197 -0.82 17.62 -4.68
CA GLU A 197 -1.94 16.79 -4.23
C GLU A 197 -2.57 17.34 -2.95
N LEU A 198 -1.74 17.80 -2.00
CA LEU A 198 -2.21 18.45 -0.78
C LEU A 198 -3.01 19.71 -1.10
N HIS A 199 -2.52 20.55 -2.02
CA HIS A 199 -3.19 21.80 -2.35
C HIS A 199 -4.54 21.58 -3.04
N ALA A 200 -4.63 20.59 -3.92
CA ALA A 200 -5.89 20.20 -4.54
C ALA A 200 -6.90 19.69 -3.50
N LEU A 201 -6.46 18.87 -2.54
CA LEU A 201 -7.31 18.36 -1.46
C LEU A 201 -7.79 19.47 -0.51
N GLU A 202 -6.93 20.43 -0.17
CA GLU A 202 -7.28 21.58 0.66
C GLU A 202 -8.29 22.51 -0.05
N GLU A 203 -8.15 22.72 -1.36
CA GLU A 203 -9.13 23.47 -2.15
C GLU A 203 -10.50 22.76 -2.21
N GLU A 204 -10.52 21.44 -2.35
CA GLU A 204 -11.75 20.65 -2.35
C GLU A 204 -12.45 20.65 -0.98
N LEU A 205 -11.69 20.57 0.11
CA LEU A 205 -12.21 20.67 1.48
C LEU A 205 -12.79 22.07 1.76
N ALA A 206 -12.09 23.13 1.37
CA ALA A 206 -12.58 24.50 1.54
C ALA A 206 -13.85 24.78 0.73
N GLN A 207 -14.00 24.17 -0.45
CA GLN A 207 -15.22 24.26 -1.27
C GLN A 207 -16.39 23.44 -0.70
N ALA A 208 -16.10 22.35 0.00
CA ALA A 208 -17.11 21.54 0.68
C ALA A 208 -17.67 22.26 1.92
N GLU A 209 -16.81 22.90 2.71
CA GLU A 209 -17.20 23.71 3.88
C GLU A 209 -18.04 24.95 3.51
N GLN A 210 -17.81 25.54 2.33
CA GLN A 210 -18.59 26.70 1.85
C GLN A 210 -19.96 26.33 1.27
N ARG A 211 -20.23 25.04 1.03
CA ARG A 211 -21.49 24.52 0.49
C ARG A 211 -22.39 23.87 1.55
N SER A 212 -21.86 23.65 2.76
CA SER A 212 -22.63 23.25 3.94
C SER A 212 -23.19 24.48 4.68
#